data_AF-A0A3C1RGY5-F1
#
_entry.id   AF-A0A3C1RGY5-F1
#
_cell.length_a   1.000
_cell.length_b   1.000
_cell.length_c   1.000
_cell.angle_alpha   90.00
_cell.angle_beta   90.00
_cell.angle_gamma   90.00
#
_symmetry.space_group_name_H-M   'P 1'
#
loop_
_entity.id
_entity.type
_entity.pdbx_description
1 polymer ?
#
loop_
_entity_poly.entity_id
_entity_poly.type
_entity_poly.pdbx_seq_one_letter_code
_entity_poly.pdbx_strand_id
1 'polypeptide(L)'
;MKKTSTFLLFSLSALSFNAQSFIQAYQDRANMVTQTNITTNLQNFANLGIKTTGSTANNNTFNWLKNKYLAFGYSSNQISEDAFTYNGKSSKNLIITKTGTVYPNKYVIICGHFDTINGPGVNDNGSGTSIILEAARILKDVPTEYSIKFIHFSGEEQGLIGSSHYVNNVVYQNNIKKLDIKLVFNLDQVGGKMGNNNNTIYCDEDQGGLSSNNAASANVTQQLRNCTALYSPLLTAVDPAEATDYIPFERKGEIITGFFEKIRSNYPHTSNDTFANTDPVYIYNVAKASLGALQHFAVAANSLQKKEVLLSGNSIESIKIYPNPAKDYLNVELPEDVKDFRLEISDINGRLVLNKENEAKVNVSELPNGTYIATIKTKDQKAVRKIIIGK
;
A
#
# COMPACT_ATOMS: atom_id res chain seq x y z
N MET A 1 20.81 -37.69 53.70
CA MET A 1 19.88 -37.04 52.74
C MET A 1 20.69 -36.31 51.69
N LYS A 2 20.79 -36.84 50.46
CA LYS A 2 21.51 -36.22 49.34
C LYS A 2 20.62 -35.12 48.74
N LYS A 3 21.09 -33.87 48.74
CA LYS A 3 20.40 -32.74 48.10
C LYS A 3 20.75 -32.73 46.61
N THR A 4 19.83 -33.19 45.77
CA THR A 4 19.88 -33.00 44.32
C THR A 4 19.45 -31.57 44.01
N SER A 5 20.37 -30.74 43.50
CA SER A 5 20.05 -29.40 43.00
C SER A 5 19.68 -29.52 41.53
N THR A 6 18.41 -29.31 41.21
CA THR A 6 17.90 -29.26 39.84
C THR A 6 18.33 -27.94 39.20
N PHE A 7 19.19 -28.00 38.19
CA PHE A 7 19.49 -26.85 37.33
C PHE A 7 18.34 -26.66 36.33
N LEU A 8 17.56 -25.58 36.49
CA LEU A 8 16.64 -25.11 35.47
C LEU A 8 17.47 -24.45 34.35
N LEU A 9 17.59 -25.11 33.21
CA LEU A 9 18.06 -24.49 31.98
C LEU A 9 16.99 -23.50 31.50
N PHE A 10 17.16 -22.23 31.82
CA PHE A 10 16.47 -21.15 31.11
C PHE A 10 17.00 -21.13 29.67
N SER A 11 16.22 -21.67 28.75
CA SER A 11 16.42 -21.38 27.33
C SER A 11 16.00 -19.93 27.10
N LEU A 12 17.00 -19.05 27.01
CA LEU A 12 16.81 -17.69 26.50
C LEU A 12 16.52 -17.84 25.00
N SER A 13 15.25 -17.94 24.64
CA SER A 13 14.82 -17.74 23.25
C SER A 13 15.16 -16.30 22.88
N ALA A 14 16.18 -16.12 22.05
CA ALA A 14 16.50 -14.83 21.47
C ALA A 14 15.34 -14.44 20.54
N LEU A 15 14.36 -13.71 21.08
CA LEU A 15 13.38 -12.99 20.29
C LEU A 15 14.15 -11.90 19.54
N SER A 16 14.50 -12.17 18.29
CA SER A 16 15.02 -11.14 17.39
C SER A 16 13.90 -10.14 17.11
N PHE A 17 13.81 -9.09 17.92
CA PHE A 17 13.02 -7.91 17.61
C PHE A 17 13.67 -7.22 16.41
N ASN A 18 13.23 -7.54 15.20
CA ASN A 18 13.52 -6.70 14.04
C ASN A 18 12.68 -5.43 14.18
N ALA A 19 13.24 -4.42 14.84
CA ALA A 19 12.66 -3.08 14.81
C ALA A 19 12.58 -2.60 13.35
N GLN A 20 11.46 -1.99 12.96
CA GLN A 20 11.36 -1.33 11.65
C GLN A 20 12.49 -0.29 11.57
N SER A 21 13.36 -0.45 10.57
CA SER A 21 14.42 0.52 10.32
C SER A 21 13.90 1.68 9.50
N PHE A 22 14.43 2.86 9.79
CA PHE A 22 14.21 4.04 8.96
C PHE A 22 14.81 3.81 7.56
N ILE A 23 14.03 4.08 6.52
CA ILE A 23 14.46 3.99 5.12
C ILE A 23 14.35 5.38 4.49
N GLN A 24 15.48 5.97 4.12
CA GLN A 24 15.52 7.34 3.59
C GLN A 24 14.62 7.52 2.35
N ALA A 25 14.60 6.58 1.42
CA ALA A 25 13.72 6.67 0.26
C ALA A 25 12.23 6.68 0.63
N TYR A 26 11.84 6.04 1.73
CA TYR A 26 10.45 6.10 2.20
C TYR A 26 10.13 7.48 2.77
N GLN A 27 11.07 8.08 3.51
CA GLN A 27 10.97 9.44 4.00
C GLN A 27 10.91 10.46 2.85
N ASP A 28 11.74 10.30 1.82
CA ASP A 28 11.77 11.18 0.66
C ASP A 28 10.41 11.18 -0.05
N ARG A 29 9.81 9.99 -0.23
CA ARG A 29 8.45 9.87 -0.80
C ARG A 29 7.37 10.37 0.16
N ALA A 30 7.49 10.14 1.46
CA ALA A 30 6.60 10.75 2.46
C ALA A 30 6.65 12.28 2.40
N ASN A 31 7.80 12.87 2.08
CA ASN A 31 7.95 14.32 1.86
C ASN A 31 7.41 14.80 0.51
N MET A 32 7.05 13.90 -0.42
CA MET A 32 6.35 14.26 -1.67
C MET A 32 4.84 14.45 -1.48
N VAL A 33 4.29 14.07 -0.32
CA VAL A 33 2.93 14.44 0.07
C VAL A 33 2.88 15.96 0.15
N THR A 34 1.87 16.58 -0.46
CA THR A 34 1.68 18.03 -0.36
C THR A 34 0.39 18.40 0.34
N GLN A 35 0.45 19.40 1.22
CA GLN A 35 -0.74 19.94 1.86
C GLN A 35 -1.72 20.53 0.84
N THR A 36 -1.21 21.08 -0.27
CA THR A 36 -2.01 21.61 -1.37
C THR A 36 -2.87 20.52 -2.03
N ASN A 37 -2.31 19.35 -2.32
CA ASN A 37 -3.09 18.24 -2.91
C ASN A 37 -4.17 17.76 -1.95
N ILE A 38 -3.82 17.58 -0.67
CA ILE A 38 -4.78 17.17 0.37
C ILE A 38 -5.93 18.18 0.45
N THR A 39 -5.62 19.47 0.63
CA THR A 39 -6.62 20.55 0.70
C THR A 39 -7.52 20.59 -0.55
N THR A 40 -6.91 20.49 -1.73
CA THR A 40 -7.63 20.52 -3.00
C THR A 40 -8.55 19.31 -3.16
N ASN A 41 -8.10 18.11 -2.77
CA ASN A 41 -8.93 16.91 -2.83
C ASN A 41 -10.10 16.97 -1.84
N LEU A 42 -9.88 17.45 -0.62
CA LEU A 42 -10.93 17.64 0.38
C LEU A 42 -12.01 18.61 -0.10
N GLN A 43 -11.61 19.77 -0.64
CA GLN A 43 -12.55 20.76 -1.18
C GLN A 43 -13.33 20.21 -2.38
N ASN A 44 -12.65 19.52 -3.31
CA ASN A 44 -13.33 18.89 -4.45
C ASN A 44 -14.31 17.81 -4.00
N PHE A 45 -13.92 16.97 -3.03
CA PHE A 45 -14.78 15.93 -2.47
C PHE A 45 -16.04 16.53 -1.82
N ALA A 46 -15.89 17.62 -1.06
CA ALA A 46 -17.00 18.35 -0.45
C ALA A 46 -17.96 18.92 -1.52
N ASN A 47 -17.40 19.54 -2.56
CA ASN A 47 -18.16 20.21 -3.63
C ASN A 47 -18.99 19.25 -4.49
N LEU A 48 -18.71 17.95 -4.44
CA LEU A 48 -19.51 16.93 -5.13
C LEU A 48 -20.87 16.66 -4.44
N GLY A 49 -21.11 17.25 -3.26
CA GLY A 49 -22.38 17.17 -2.53
C GLY A 49 -22.49 15.96 -1.61
N ILE A 50 -23.72 15.59 -1.24
CA ILE A 50 -23.99 14.44 -0.36
C ILE A 50 -24.01 13.17 -1.20
N LYS A 51 -23.13 12.23 -0.89
CA LYS A 51 -22.76 11.10 -1.77
C LYS A 51 -23.45 9.81 -1.36
N THR A 52 -24.70 9.88 -0.93
CA THR A 52 -25.50 8.71 -0.55
C THR A 52 -25.50 7.68 -1.68
N THR A 53 -25.32 6.40 -1.35
CA THR A 53 -25.14 5.32 -2.33
C THR A 53 -26.22 5.31 -3.41
N GLY A 54 -25.77 5.24 -4.67
CA GLY A 54 -26.62 5.25 -5.86
C GLY A 54 -27.24 6.61 -6.20
N SER A 55 -26.88 7.69 -5.50
CA SER A 55 -27.24 9.07 -5.91
C SER A 55 -26.39 9.55 -7.10
N THR A 56 -26.85 10.63 -7.75
CA THR A 56 -26.06 11.33 -8.78
C THR A 56 -24.72 11.82 -8.24
N ALA A 57 -24.68 12.37 -7.03
CA ALA A 57 -23.45 12.84 -6.38
C ALA A 57 -22.45 11.70 -6.10
N ASN A 58 -22.95 10.53 -5.66
CA ASN A 58 -22.16 9.32 -5.50
C ASN A 58 -21.52 8.89 -6.85
N ASN A 59 -22.31 8.80 -7.92
CA ASN A 59 -21.81 8.49 -9.26
C ASN A 59 -20.81 9.53 -9.79
N ASN A 60 -21.06 10.82 -9.55
CA ASN A 60 -20.13 11.89 -9.91
C ASN A 60 -18.80 11.77 -9.16
N THR A 61 -18.84 11.34 -7.90
CA THR A 61 -17.65 11.13 -7.08
C THR A 61 -16.85 9.92 -7.53
N PHE A 62 -17.53 8.82 -7.85
CA PHE A 62 -16.91 7.65 -8.48
C PHE A 62 -16.15 8.06 -9.76
N ASN A 63 -16.78 8.84 -10.64
CA ASN A 63 -16.16 9.31 -11.87
C ASN A 63 -15.00 10.27 -11.61
N TRP A 64 -15.13 11.17 -10.62
CA TRP A 64 -14.05 12.06 -10.21
C TRP A 64 -12.82 11.27 -9.74
N LEU A 65 -13.01 10.27 -8.86
CA LEU A 65 -11.94 9.39 -8.40
C LEU A 65 -11.28 8.66 -9.57
N LYS A 66 -12.06 8.01 -10.43
CA LYS A 66 -11.55 7.31 -11.61
C LYS A 66 -10.71 8.24 -12.50
N ASN A 67 -11.19 9.46 -12.74
CA ASN A 67 -10.47 10.45 -13.53
C ASN A 67 -9.16 10.91 -12.88
N LYS A 68 -9.07 10.99 -11.54
CA LYS A 68 -7.82 11.26 -10.83
C LYS A 68 -6.79 10.17 -11.11
N TYR A 69 -7.17 8.90 -11.00
CA TYR A 69 -6.26 7.79 -11.30
C TYR A 69 -5.80 7.76 -12.76
N LEU A 70 -6.71 8.00 -13.71
CA LEU A 70 -6.34 8.15 -15.13
C LEU A 70 -5.34 9.30 -15.32
N ALA A 71 -5.56 10.44 -14.67
CA ALA A 71 -4.65 11.59 -14.72
C ALA A 71 -3.28 11.31 -14.06
N PHE A 72 -3.22 10.40 -13.09
CA PHE A 72 -1.96 9.91 -12.52
C PHE A 72 -1.25 8.90 -13.44
N GLY A 73 -1.86 8.51 -14.56
CA GLY A 73 -1.29 7.58 -15.54
C GLY A 73 -1.58 6.11 -15.28
N TYR A 74 -2.56 5.77 -14.44
CA TYR A 74 -3.06 4.40 -14.36
C TYR A 74 -3.85 4.06 -15.63
N SER A 75 -3.55 2.92 -16.24
CA SER A 75 -4.27 2.45 -17.44
C SER A 75 -5.58 1.75 -17.08
N SER A 76 -6.51 1.68 -18.04
CA SER A 76 -7.83 1.09 -17.82
C SER A 76 -7.80 -0.35 -17.33
N ASN A 77 -6.80 -1.14 -17.70
CA ASN A 77 -6.61 -2.52 -17.21
C ASN A 77 -6.21 -2.60 -15.72
N GLN A 78 -5.74 -1.51 -15.13
CA GLN A 78 -5.44 -1.40 -13.70
C GLN A 78 -6.67 -0.98 -12.89
N ILE A 79 -7.73 -0.54 -13.54
CA ILE A 79 -8.95 -0.02 -12.91
C ILE A 79 -10.05 -1.07 -13.04
N SER A 80 -10.63 -1.48 -11.92
CA SER A 80 -11.79 -2.37 -11.88
C SER A 80 -12.95 -1.67 -11.19
N GLU A 81 -14.15 -1.88 -11.73
CA GLU A 81 -15.40 -1.37 -11.17
C GLU A 81 -16.20 -2.56 -10.65
N ASP A 82 -16.40 -2.62 -9.33
CA ASP A 82 -17.18 -3.67 -8.68
C ASP A 82 -18.61 -3.15 -8.44
N ALA A 83 -19.50 -3.47 -9.37
CA ALA A 83 -20.88 -2.97 -9.37
C ALA A 83 -21.79 -3.80 -8.48
N PHE A 84 -22.65 -3.12 -7.70
CA PHE A 84 -23.64 -3.74 -6.83
C PHE A 84 -24.95 -2.95 -6.83
N THR A 85 -26.01 -3.54 -6.26
CA THR A 85 -27.32 -2.90 -6.12
C THR A 85 -27.72 -2.83 -4.65
N TYR A 86 -28.22 -1.67 -4.22
CA TYR A 86 -28.74 -1.42 -2.88
C TYR A 86 -30.07 -0.66 -2.99
N ASN A 87 -31.14 -1.19 -2.38
CA ASN A 87 -32.50 -0.61 -2.42
C ASN A 87 -32.95 -0.20 -3.84
N GLY A 88 -32.68 -1.06 -4.84
CA GLY A 88 -33.04 -0.82 -6.24
C GLY A 88 -32.18 0.21 -6.97
N LYS A 89 -31.14 0.78 -6.34
CA LYS A 89 -30.19 1.69 -6.96
C LYS A 89 -28.85 0.99 -7.19
N SER A 90 -28.25 1.21 -8.35
CA SER A 90 -26.90 0.71 -8.63
C SER A 90 -25.83 1.65 -8.08
N SER A 91 -24.76 1.08 -7.54
CA SER A 91 -23.52 1.78 -7.16
C SER A 91 -22.31 0.89 -7.48
N LYS A 92 -21.11 1.41 -7.27
CA LYS A 92 -19.85 0.74 -7.60
C LYS A 92 -18.76 1.04 -6.58
N ASN A 93 -17.96 0.03 -6.26
CA ASN A 93 -16.65 0.23 -5.66
C ASN A 93 -15.62 0.47 -6.76
N LEU A 94 -14.61 1.30 -6.48
CA LEU A 94 -13.51 1.58 -7.40
C LEU A 94 -12.22 0.95 -6.89
N ILE A 95 -11.61 0.07 -7.69
CA ILE A 95 -10.41 -0.68 -7.33
C ILE A 95 -9.29 -0.37 -8.33
N ILE A 96 -8.15 0.13 -7.83
CA ILE A 96 -6.95 0.34 -8.63
C ILE A 96 -5.88 -0.66 -8.21
N THR A 97 -5.39 -1.46 -9.15
CA THR A 97 -4.34 -2.46 -8.90
C THR A 97 -3.00 -2.00 -9.47
N LYS A 98 -2.02 -1.80 -8.59
CA LYS A 98 -0.62 -1.63 -8.93
C LYS A 98 0.11 -2.95 -8.71
N THR A 99 0.62 -3.55 -9.79
CA THR A 99 1.29 -4.86 -9.73
C THR A 99 2.65 -4.78 -9.03
N GLY A 100 2.89 -5.73 -8.13
CA GLY A 100 4.17 -5.93 -7.45
C GLY A 100 5.17 -6.71 -8.30
N THR A 101 6.47 -6.56 -8.00
CA THR A 101 7.57 -7.12 -8.79
C THR A 101 7.97 -8.54 -8.37
N VAL A 102 7.65 -8.95 -7.13
CA VAL A 102 8.05 -10.26 -6.58
C VAL A 102 6.82 -11.13 -6.30
N TYR A 103 5.79 -10.55 -5.71
CA TYR A 103 4.54 -11.21 -5.35
C TYR A 103 3.34 -10.54 -6.05
N PRO A 104 3.23 -10.65 -7.38
CA PRO A 104 2.21 -9.94 -8.17
C PRO A 104 0.77 -10.35 -7.82
N ASN A 105 0.57 -11.55 -7.28
CA ASN A 105 -0.74 -12.11 -6.92
C ASN A 105 -1.04 -12.05 -5.41
N LYS A 106 -0.21 -11.35 -4.63
CA LYS A 106 -0.43 -11.13 -3.19
C LYS A 106 -0.56 -9.65 -2.88
N TYR A 107 -1.64 -9.27 -2.21
CA TYR A 107 -2.11 -7.90 -2.19
C TYR A 107 -1.99 -7.25 -0.80
N VAL A 108 -1.41 -6.06 -0.76
CA VAL A 108 -1.65 -5.08 0.31
C VAL A 108 -2.79 -4.19 -0.16
N ILE A 109 -3.86 -4.11 0.61
CA ILE A 109 -5.01 -3.26 0.32
C ILE A 109 -4.89 -2.01 1.18
N ILE A 110 -5.04 -0.83 0.57
CA ILE A 110 -5.33 0.42 1.27
C ILE A 110 -6.70 0.92 0.83
N CYS A 111 -7.59 1.18 1.78
CA CYS A 111 -8.99 1.46 1.47
C CYS A 111 -9.64 2.49 2.39
N GLY A 112 -10.81 2.95 1.96
CA GLY A 112 -11.74 3.82 2.66
C GLY A 112 -12.99 4.01 1.79
N HIS A 113 -14.05 4.61 2.34
CA HIS A 113 -15.26 4.86 1.56
C HIS A 113 -15.31 6.29 1.02
N PHE A 114 -16.13 6.47 -0.02
CA PHE A 114 -16.38 7.77 -0.64
C PHE A 114 -17.85 8.20 -0.57
N ASP A 115 -18.77 7.30 -0.17
CA ASP A 115 -20.15 7.68 0.10
C ASP A 115 -20.28 8.44 1.42
N THR A 116 -21.36 9.20 1.56
CA THR A 116 -21.63 10.01 2.75
C THR A 116 -23.13 10.01 3.06
N ILE A 117 -23.47 10.29 4.32
CA ILE A 117 -24.85 10.54 4.74
C ILE A 117 -25.01 11.95 5.38
N ASN A 118 -26.15 12.60 5.13
CA ASN A 118 -26.58 13.88 5.73
C ASN A 118 -25.64 15.10 5.58
N GLY A 119 -24.48 14.98 4.94
CA GLY A 119 -23.51 16.05 4.80
C GLY A 119 -22.45 15.82 3.72
N PRO A 120 -21.56 16.82 3.52
CA PRO A 120 -20.50 16.75 2.52
C PRO A 120 -19.44 15.68 2.79
N GLY A 121 -19.27 15.28 4.06
CA GLY A 121 -18.41 14.17 4.45
C GLY A 121 -16.91 14.46 4.32
N VAL A 122 -16.47 15.67 4.68
CA VAL A 122 -15.06 16.05 4.48
C VAL A 122 -14.13 15.25 5.38
N ASN A 123 -14.51 15.08 6.64
CA ASN A 123 -13.85 14.13 7.52
C ASN A 123 -14.28 12.70 7.18
N ASP A 124 -15.58 12.46 7.05
CA ASP A 124 -16.21 11.16 6.91
C ASP A 124 -16.81 10.95 5.50
N ASN A 125 -16.08 10.40 4.52
CA ASN A 125 -14.68 9.99 4.59
C ASN A 125 -13.83 10.56 3.45
N GLY A 126 -14.01 11.86 3.20
CA GLY A 126 -13.18 12.64 2.28
C GLY A 126 -11.72 12.68 2.71
N SER A 127 -11.45 12.56 4.02
CA SER A 127 -10.11 12.54 4.60
C SER A 127 -9.33 11.29 4.17
N GLY A 128 -9.87 10.09 4.40
CA GLY A 128 -9.28 8.83 3.96
C GLY A 128 -9.16 8.76 2.44
N THR A 129 -10.23 9.10 1.73
CA THR A 129 -10.25 9.17 0.25
C THR A 129 -9.11 10.04 -0.31
N SER A 130 -8.87 11.22 0.27
CA SER A 130 -7.82 12.14 -0.18
C SER A 130 -6.42 11.59 0.03
N ILE A 131 -6.19 10.86 1.13
CA ILE A 131 -4.92 10.21 1.44
C ILE A 131 -4.63 9.07 0.45
N ILE A 132 -5.62 8.24 0.15
CA ILE A 132 -5.48 7.12 -0.79
C ILE A 132 -5.07 7.63 -2.18
N LEU A 133 -5.70 8.72 -2.65
CA LEU A 133 -5.33 9.36 -3.91
C LEU A 133 -3.88 9.85 -3.92
N GLU A 134 -3.43 10.49 -2.84
CA GLU A 134 -2.06 11.01 -2.75
C GLU A 134 -1.02 9.88 -2.68
N ALA A 135 -1.32 8.81 -1.94
CA ALA A 135 -0.47 7.62 -1.90
C ALA A 135 -0.35 6.96 -3.28
N ALA A 136 -1.46 6.82 -4.00
CA ALA A 136 -1.47 6.27 -5.36
C ALA A 136 -0.66 7.13 -6.34
N ARG A 137 -0.82 8.46 -6.28
CA ARG A 137 -0.05 9.40 -7.11
C ARG A 137 1.46 9.25 -6.91
N ILE A 138 1.91 9.12 -5.66
CA ILE A 138 3.34 9.06 -5.33
C ILE A 138 3.92 7.68 -5.64
N LEU A 139 3.17 6.60 -5.39
CA LEU A 139 3.65 5.23 -5.58
C LEU A 139 3.47 4.70 -7.01
N LYS A 140 2.85 5.46 -7.92
CA LYS A 140 2.51 5.01 -9.28
C LYS A 140 3.63 4.23 -9.96
N ASP A 141 4.83 4.81 -9.99
CA ASP A 141 6.01 4.28 -10.69
C ASP A 141 7.06 3.69 -9.73
N VAL A 142 6.70 3.53 -8.45
CA VAL A 142 7.62 2.98 -7.44
C VAL A 142 7.52 1.46 -7.43
N PRO A 143 8.59 0.70 -7.70
CA PRO A 143 8.53 -0.74 -7.57
C PRO A 143 8.23 -1.18 -6.13
N THR A 144 7.33 -2.15 -5.97
CA THR A 144 6.93 -2.75 -4.68
C THR A 144 6.98 -4.25 -4.82
N GLU A 145 7.43 -5.00 -3.81
CA GLU A 145 7.45 -6.46 -3.93
C GLU A 145 6.03 -7.04 -4.01
N TYR A 146 5.11 -6.53 -3.19
CA TYR A 146 3.71 -6.91 -3.20
C TYR A 146 2.88 -5.98 -4.11
N SER A 147 1.80 -6.52 -4.67
CA SER A 147 0.80 -5.71 -5.36
C SER A 147 0.05 -4.83 -4.37
N ILE A 148 -0.28 -3.62 -4.76
CA ILE A 148 -1.12 -2.71 -3.97
C ILE A 148 -2.48 -2.59 -4.64
N LYS A 149 -3.56 -2.74 -3.87
CA LYS A 149 -4.90 -2.31 -4.27
C LYS A 149 -5.28 -1.04 -3.52
N PHE A 150 -5.56 0.03 -4.26
CA PHE A 150 -6.17 1.25 -3.74
C PHE A 150 -7.67 1.14 -3.97
N ILE A 151 -8.45 1.05 -2.90
CA ILE A 151 -9.90 0.79 -3.01
C ILE A 151 -10.69 1.95 -2.40
N HIS A 152 -11.69 2.42 -3.14
CA HIS A 152 -12.69 3.36 -2.67
C HIS A 152 -14.05 2.67 -2.67
N PHE A 153 -14.60 2.42 -1.48
CA PHE A 153 -15.89 1.75 -1.31
C PHE A 153 -17.07 2.74 -1.35
N SER A 154 -18.21 2.27 -1.83
CA SER A 154 -19.50 2.95 -1.65
C SER A 154 -20.39 2.09 -0.75
N GLY A 155 -21.31 2.71 -0.02
CA GLY A 155 -22.30 2.01 0.80
C GLY A 155 -21.79 1.61 2.16
N GLU A 156 -20.68 2.18 2.62
CA GLU A 156 -20.19 2.02 3.99
C GLU A 156 -21.27 2.51 4.97
N GLU A 157 -21.78 3.72 4.71
CA GLU A 157 -22.74 4.46 5.53
C GLU A 157 -24.14 3.83 5.56
N GLN A 158 -24.36 2.76 4.79
CA GLN A 158 -25.58 1.96 4.77
C GLN A 158 -25.38 0.55 5.32
N GLY A 159 -24.29 0.35 6.07
CA GLY A 159 -23.94 -0.91 6.71
C GLY A 159 -22.94 -1.74 5.89
N LEU A 160 -21.85 -1.11 5.43
CA LEU A 160 -20.71 -1.79 4.80
C LEU A 160 -21.08 -2.55 3.53
N ILE A 161 -22.05 -2.06 2.77
CA ILE A 161 -22.65 -2.78 1.64
C ILE A 161 -21.63 -3.02 0.53
N GLY A 162 -20.84 -2.00 0.17
CA GLY A 162 -19.83 -2.12 -0.88
C GLY A 162 -18.69 -3.05 -0.50
N SER A 163 -18.07 -2.86 0.66
CA SER A 163 -16.99 -3.73 1.15
C SER A 163 -17.48 -5.16 1.38
N SER A 164 -18.69 -5.36 1.90
CA SER A 164 -19.30 -6.70 2.03
C SER A 164 -19.55 -7.34 0.67
N HIS A 165 -20.01 -6.58 -0.33
CA HIS A 165 -20.16 -7.08 -1.69
C HIS A 165 -18.81 -7.52 -2.27
N TYR A 166 -17.79 -6.67 -2.16
CA TYR A 166 -16.45 -6.95 -2.67
C TYR A 166 -15.85 -8.20 -2.01
N VAL A 167 -15.97 -8.32 -0.68
CA VAL A 167 -15.46 -9.50 0.04
C VAL A 167 -16.18 -10.78 -0.39
N ASN A 168 -17.50 -10.75 -0.53
CA ASN A 168 -18.29 -11.96 -0.81
C ASN A 168 -18.37 -12.37 -2.29
N ASN A 169 -17.96 -11.51 -3.21
CA ASN A 169 -18.03 -11.80 -4.65
C ASN A 169 -16.67 -11.72 -5.37
N VAL A 170 -15.72 -10.94 -4.84
CA VAL A 170 -14.38 -10.79 -5.43
C VAL A 170 -13.35 -11.52 -4.59
N VAL A 171 -13.25 -11.23 -3.28
CA VAL A 171 -12.22 -11.83 -2.41
C VAL A 171 -12.52 -13.31 -2.17
N TYR A 172 -13.78 -13.63 -1.88
CA TYR A 172 -14.30 -14.97 -1.72
C TYR A 172 -15.38 -15.20 -2.76
N GLN A 173 -15.43 -16.38 -3.35
CA GLN A 173 -16.52 -16.81 -4.21
C GLN A 173 -16.97 -18.19 -3.75
N ASN A 174 -18.25 -18.33 -3.40
CA ASN A 174 -18.79 -19.55 -2.78
C ASN A 174 -17.97 -20.01 -1.56
N ASN A 175 -17.58 -19.07 -0.70
CA ASN A 175 -16.69 -19.27 0.47
C ASN A 175 -15.27 -19.79 0.16
N ILE A 176 -14.85 -19.78 -1.11
CA ILE A 176 -13.48 -20.11 -1.52
C ILE A 176 -12.70 -18.82 -1.71
N LYS A 177 -11.57 -18.66 -1.01
CA LYS A 177 -10.68 -17.51 -1.16
C LYS A 177 -10.11 -17.46 -2.58
N LYS A 178 -10.26 -16.33 -3.26
CA LYS A 178 -9.80 -16.05 -4.64
C LYS A 178 -8.66 -15.05 -4.70
N LEU A 179 -8.56 -14.14 -3.72
CA LEU A 179 -7.46 -13.17 -3.61
C LEU A 179 -6.57 -13.53 -2.42
N ASP A 180 -5.25 -13.62 -2.64
CA ASP A 180 -4.29 -13.73 -1.54
C ASP A 180 -3.99 -12.34 -0.98
N ILE A 181 -4.59 -12.02 0.17
CA ILE A 181 -4.43 -10.74 0.86
C ILE A 181 -3.35 -10.89 1.94
N LYS A 182 -2.36 -9.99 1.92
CA LYS A 182 -1.35 -9.86 2.96
C LYS A 182 -1.85 -9.01 4.13
N LEU A 183 -2.53 -7.91 3.81
CA LEU A 183 -2.98 -6.91 4.77
C LEU A 183 -4.10 -6.06 4.15
N VAL A 184 -5.10 -5.70 4.95
CA VAL A 184 -6.05 -4.62 4.68
C VAL A 184 -5.77 -3.46 5.61
N PHE A 185 -5.49 -2.29 5.05
CA PHE A 185 -5.18 -1.05 5.77
C PHE A 185 -6.26 -0.01 5.47
N ASN A 186 -7.18 0.22 6.40
CA ASN A 186 -8.30 1.14 6.22
C ASN A 186 -8.00 2.54 6.76
N LEU A 187 -8.54 3.57 6.10
CA LEU A 187 -8.50 4.96 6.55
C LEU A 187 -9.93 5.47 6.66
N ASP A 188 -10.36 5.79 7.88
CA ASP A 188 -11.69 6.31 8.12
C ASP A 188 -11.69 7.37 9.22
N GLN A 189 -12.41 8.47 8.98
CA GLN A 189 -12.45 9.66 9.82
C GLN A 189 -11.06 10.05 10.36
N VAL A 190 -10.15 10.43 9.48
CA VAL A 190 -8.77 10.84 9.81
C VAL A 190 -8.56 12.35 9.72
N GLY A 191 -9.62 13.12 9.99
CA GLY A 191 -9.71 14.56 9.77
C GLY A 191 -9.36 15.44 10.97
N GLY A 192 -9.39 14.87 12.17
CA GLY A 192 -9.23 15.58 13.43
C GLY A 192 -10.32 16.62 13.65
N LYS A 193 -10.21 17.33 14.78
CA LYS A 193 -11.12 18.41 15.14
C LYS A 193 -10.45 19.77 14.94
N MET A 194 -10.99 20.61 14.05
CA MET A 194 -10.43 21.95 13.81
C MET A 194 -10.19 22.72 15.13
N GLY A 195 -9.04 23.39 15.22
CA GLY A 195 -8.65 24.18 16.39
C GLY A 195 -8.22 23.38 17.63
N ASN A 196 -8.10 22.05 17.53
CA ASN A 196 -7.61 21.19 18.62
C ASN A 196 -6.17 20.73 18.37
N ASN A 197 -5.53 20.16 19.40
CA ASN A 197 -4.19 19.60 19.30
C ASN A 197 -4.21 18.21 18.65
N ASN A 198 -4.47 18.16 17.35
CA ASN A 198 -4.52 16.94 16.54
C ASN A 198 -3.10 16.40 16.28
N ASN A 199 -2.45 15.84 17.30
CA ASN A 199 -1.07 15.35 17.22
C ASN A 199 -0.94 13.84 17.41
N THR A 200 -2.04 13.12 17.62
CA THR A 200 -2.08 11.67 17.85
C THR A 200 -3.09 11.02 16.92
N ILE A 201 -2.74 9.88 16.33
CA ILE A 201 -3.64 9.04 15.52
C ILE A 201 -3.85 7.69 16.22
N TYR A 202 -5.08 7.16 16.17
CA TYR A 202 -5.33 5.79 16.58
C TYR A 202 -4.93 4.82 15.48
N CYS A 203 -4.29 3.73 15.87
CA CYS A 203 -3.92 2.62 15.01
C CYS A 203 -4.79 1.43 15.40
N ASP A 204 -5.70 1.06 14.51
CA ASP A 204 -6.75 0.10 14.81
C ASP A 204 -6.17 -1.31 14.89
N GLU A 205 -6.53 -2.03 15.94
CA GLU A 205 -6.13 -3.41 16.18
C GLU A 205 -7.36 -4.32 16.22
N ASP A 206 -7.30 -5.44 15.51
CA ASP A 206 -8.31 -6.48 15.62
C ASP A 206 -8.24 -7.13 17.01
N GLN A 207 -9.08 -6.62 17.90
CA GLN A 207 -9.37 -7.19 19.21
C GLN A 207 -10.77 -7.84 19.21
N GLY A 208 -11.48 -7.75 18.08
CA GLY A 208 -12.80 -8.30 17.83
C GLY A 208 -12.72 -9.57 17.00
N GLY A 209 -13.77 -9.83 16.21
CA GLY A 209 -13.69 -10.81 15.12
C GLY A 209 -13.41 -12.27 15.49
N LEU A 210 -12.78 -12.97 14.54
CA LEU A 210 -12.33 -14.36 14.67
C LEU A 210 -10.96 -14.37 15.34
N SER A 211 -10.82 -14.92 16.54
CA SER A 211 -9.55 -14.83 17.31
C SER A 211 -8.25 -15.28 16.60
N SER A 212 -8.35 -15.99 15.47
CA SER A 212 -7.23 -16.49 14.68
C SER A 212 -6.35 -15.42 14.01
N ASN A 213 -6.89 -14.24 13.68
CA ASN A 213 -6.13 -13.16 13.01
C ASN A 213 -5.70 -12.04 13.98
N ASN A 214 -6.19 -11.99 15.22
CA ASN A 214 -5.91 -10.93 16.20
C ASN A 214 -4.40 -10.77 16.47
N ALA A 215 -3.66 -11.87 16.67
CA ALA A 215 -2.22 -11.80 16.91
C ALA A 215 -1.43 -11.25 15.70
N ALA A 216 -1.89 -11.58 14.48
CA ALA A 216 -1.31 -11.06 13.26
C ALA A 216 -1.66 -9.59 13.04
N SER A 217 -2.91 -9.19 13.34
CA SER A 217 -3.36 -7.80 13.34
C SER A 217 -2.55 -6.96 14.34
N ALA A 218 -2.45 -7.38 15.60
CA ALA A 218 -1.64 -6.69 16.61
C ALA A 218 -0.18 -6.50 16.17
N ASN A 219 0.40 -7.51 15.49
CA ASN A 219 1.73 -7.37 14.91
C ASN A 219 1.78 -6.27 13.84
N VAL A 220 0.88 -6.28 12.85
CA VAL A 220 0.88 -5.25 11.79
C VAL A 220 0.49 -3.86 12.31
N THR A 221 -0.38 -3.76 13.31
CA THR A 221 -0.71 -2.50 13.98
C THR A 221 0.50 -1.93 14.72
N GLN A 222 1.32 -2.78 15.35
CA GLN A 222 2.59 -2.32 15.91
C GLN A 222 3.57 -1.83 14.83
N GLN A 223 3.62 -2.48 13.66
CA GLN A 223 4.41 -2.00 12.53
C GLN A 223 3.89 -0.66 11.99
N LEU A 224 2.56 -0.50 11.90
CA LEU A 224 1.90 0.74 11.50
C LEU A 224 2.34 1.87 12.43
N ARG A 225 2.28 1.66 13.75
CA ARG A 225 2.71 2.63 14.75
C ARG A 225 4.17 3.04 14.60
N ASN A 226 5.04 2.06 14.40
CA ASN A 226 6.47 2.32 14.20
C ASN A 226 6.70 3.15 12.92
N CYS A 227 6.01 2.81 11.82
CA CYS A 227 6.10 3.58 10.57
C CYS A 227 5.56 5.01 10.74
N THR A 228 4.47 5.20 11.49
CA THR A 228 3.92 6.54 11.80
C THR A 228 4.94 7.42 12.51
N ALA A 229 5.63 6.87 13.51
CA ALA A 229 6.66 7.58 14.27
C ALA A 229 7.93 7.87 13.43
N LEU A 230 8.22 7.04 12.42
CA LEU A 230 9.38 7.22 11.54
C LEU A 230 9.15 8.28 10.45
N TYR A 231 7.93 8.34 9.89
CA TYR A 231 7.68 9.08 8.65
C TYR A 231 6.71 10.27 8.79
N SER A 232 6.17 10.50 10.00
CA SER A 232 5.28 11.62 10.32
C SER A 232 5.58 12.19 11.71
N PRO A 233 5.11 13.40 12.03
CA PRO A 233 5.24 13.97 13.38
C PRO A 233 4.18 13.45 14.37
N LEU A 234 3.30 12.54 13.96
CA LEU A 234 2.18 12.08 14.78
C LEU A 234 2.64 11.11 15.86
N LEU A 235 2.09 11.29 17.06
CA LEU A 235 2.06 10.26 18.09
C LEU A 235 1.05 9.18 17.72
N THR A 236 1.17 8.02 18.36
CA THR A 236 0.29 6.88 18.11
C THR A 236 -0.33 6.37 19.39
N ALA A 237 -1.58 5.94 19.30
CA ALA A 237 -2.24 5.11 20.30
C ALA A 237 -2.91 3.93 19.59
N VAL A 238 -3.25 2.89 20.34
CA VAL A 238 -4.02 1.74 19.81
C VAL A 238 -5.48 1.95 20.19
N ASP A 239 -6.37 1.59 19.26
CA ASP A 239 -7.82 1.51 19.47
C ASP A 239 -8.28 0.15 18.95
N PRO A 240 -9.32 -0.48 19.51
CA PRO A 240 -9.95 -1.64 18.87
C PRO A 240 -10.47 -1.26 17.49
N ALA A 241 -10.53 -2.25 16.59
CA ALA A 241 -11.10 -2.07 15.26
C ALA A 241 -12.52 -1.47 15.31
N GLU A 242 -12.70 -0.38 14.59
CA GLU A 242 -13.93 0.39 14.37
C GLU A 242 -14.85 -0.28 13.35
N ALA A 243 -16.11 0.12 13.32
CA ALA A 243 -17.12 -0.52 12.46
C ALA A 243 -17.09 -0.05 10.98
N THR A 244 -15.94 -0.18 10.31
CA THR A 244 -15.68 0.35 8.95
C THR A 244 -15.33 -0.76 7.91
N ASP A 245 -14.91 -0.39 6.70
CA ASP A 245 -14.77 -1.26 5.52
C ASP A 245 -13.78 -2.43 5.63
N TYR A 246 -12.90 -2.46 6.63
CA TYR A 246 -12.08 -3.67 6.89
C TYR A 246 -12.87 -4.78 7.60
N ILE A 247 -14.05 -4.51 8.18
CA ILE A 247 -14.76 -5.47 9.02
C ILE A 247 -15.27 -6.68 8.22
N PRO A 248 -15.76 -6.51 6.97
CA PRO A 248 -16.10 -7.67 6.14
C PRO A 248 -14.88 -8.57 5.87
N PHE A 249 -13.66 -8.03 5.82
CA PHE A 249 -12.42 -8.79 5.66
C PHE A 249 -12.02 -9.51 6.96
N GLU A 250 -12.07 -8.80 8.10
CA GLU A 250 -11.83 -9.34 9.45
C GLU A 250 -12.73 -10.56 9.73
N ARG A 251 -14.03 -10.46 9.40
CA ARG A 251 -14.99 -11.58 9.52
C ARG A 251 -14.64 -12.81 8.68
N LYS A 252 -13.77 -12.67 7.68
CA LYS A 252 -13.24 -13.79 6.87
C LYS A 252 -11.85 -14.26 7.31
N GLY A 253 -11.33 -13.69 8.41
CA GLY A 253 -10.03 -14.01 8.98
C GLY A 253 -8.85 -13.34 8.27
N GLU A 254 -9.10 -12.30 7.47
CA GLU A 254 -8.02 -11.52 6.85
C GLU A 254 -7.35 -10.61 7.89
N ILE A 255 -6.07 -10.33 7.70
CA ILE A 255 -5.32 -9.45 8.60
C ILE A 255 -5.70 -7.99 8.30
N ILE A 256 -6.19 -7.27 9.30
CA ILE A 256 -6.60 -5.87 9.20
C ILE A 256 -5.78 -4.95 10.10
N THR A 257 -5.70 -3.67 9.73
CA THR A 257 -5.27 -2.55 10.56
C THR A 257 -5.86 -1.26 9.97
N GLY A 258 -5.79 -0.14 10.67
CA GLY A 258 -6.34 1.11 10.19
C GLY A 258 -5.88 2.34 10.93
N PHE A 259 -6.28 3.49 10.42
CA PHE A 259 -6.20 4.74 11.16
C PHE A 259 -7.59 5.31 11.41
N PHE A 260 -7.75 5.83 12.62
CA PHE A 260 -8.90 6.62 13.05
C PHE A 260 -8.44 7.85 13.85
N GLU A 261 -9.15 8.96 13.76
CA GLU A 261 -8.80 10.16 14.53
C GLU A 261 -8.97 9.95 16.04
N LYS A 262 -8.00 10.42 16.82
CA LYS A 262 -8.08 10.36 18.28
C LYS A 262 -9.03 11.40 18.86
N ILE A 263 -8.93 12.64 18.38
CA ILE A 263 -9.80 13.73 18.82
C ILE A 263 -10.94 13.82 17.82
N ARG A 264 -12.10 13.31 18.23
CA ARG A 264 -13.29 13.24 17.39
C ARG A 264 -14.14 14.50 17.52
N SER A 265 -14.77 14.90 16.42
CA SER A 265 -15.84 15.90 16.42
C SER A 265 -17.22 15.24 16.43
N ASN A 266 -18.28 16.03 16.65
CA ASN A 266 -19.67 15.55 16.51
C ASN A 266 -20.25 15.90 15.11
N TYR A 267 -19.38 16.19 14.13
CA TYR A 267 -19.78 16.63 12.80
C TYR A 267 -20.04 15.51 11.78
N PRO A 268 -19.36 14.34 11.82
CA PRO A 268 -19.71 13.23 10.94
C PRO A 268 -21.22 12.97 10.91
N HIS A 269 -21.73 12.61 9.74
CA HIS A 269 -23.18 12.42 9.47
C HIS A 269 -24.04 13.67 9.67
N THR A 270 -23.46 14.87 9.58
CA THR A 270 -24.19 16.14 9.62
C THR A 270 -23.76 17.08 8.50
N SER A 271 -24.58 18.09 8.21
CA SER A 271 -24.23 19.16 7.26
C SER A 271 -23.00 19.98 7.69
N ASN A 272 -22.53 19.83 8.93
CA ASN A 272 -21.34 20.49 9.46
C ASN A 272 -20.04 19.72 9.19
N ASP A 273 -20.09 18.50 8.64
CA ASP A 273 -18.86 17.82 8.18
C ASP A 273 -18.33 18.47 6.90
N THR A 274 -17.69 19.61 7.09
CA THR A 274 -17.27 20.56 6.07
C THR A 274 -15.78 20.84 6.22
N PHE A 275 -15.17 21.33 5.15
CA PHE A 275 -13.75 21.71 5.14
C PHE A 275 -13.40 22.74 6.24
N ALA A 276 -14.32 23.62 6.61
CA ALA A 276 -14.11 24.61 7.66
C ALA A 276 -13.95 23.99 9.07
N ASN A 277 -14.47 22.78 9.27
CA ASN A 277 -14.52 22.10 10.56
C ASN A 277 -13.54 20.92 10.67
N THR A 278 -12.87 20.56 9.59
CA THR A 278 -11.87 19.48 9.50
C THR A 278 -10.46 20.05 9.47
N ASP A 279 -9.47 19.42 10.11
CA ASP A 279 -8.09 19.91 10.14
C ASP A 279 -7.25 19.36 8.96
N PRO A 280 -6.99 20.16 7.90
CA PRO A 280 -6.24 19.69 6.74
C PRO A 280 -4.74 19.49 7.03
N VAL A 281 -4.18 20.10 8.09
CA VAL A 281 -2.79 19.89 8.50
C VAL A 281 -2.65 18.52 9.15
N TYR A 282 -3.63 18.13 9.98
CA TYR A 282 -3.67 16.79 10.54
C TYR A 282 -3.78 15.73 9.45
N ILE A 283 -4.73 15.87 8.53
CA ILE A 283 -4.90 14.93 7.39
C ILE A 283 -3.61 14.82 6.58
N TYR A 284 -2.93 15.94 6.33
CA TYR A 284 -1.63 15.95 5.66
C TYR A 284 -0.58 15.10 6.40
N ASN A 285 -0.49 15.21 7.72
CA ASN A 285 0.43 14.40 8.53
C ASN A 285 0.02 12.91 8.55
N VAL A 286 -1.28 12.60 8.61
CA VAL A 286 -1.78 11.23 8.48
C VAL A 286 -1.43 10.67 7.10
N ALA A 287 -1.50 11.48 6.04
CA ALA A 287 -1.11 11.04 4.69
C ALA A 287 0.38 10.62 4.61
N LYS A 288 1.26 11.35 5.31
CA LYS A 288 2.68 10.98 5.43
C LYS A 288 2.85 9.65 6.17
N ALA A 289 2.13 9.48 7.28
CA ALA A 289 2.13 8.24 8.05
C ALA A 289 1.65 7.05 7.21
N SER A 290 0.51 7.20 6.53
CA SER A 290 -0.08 6.17 5.66
C SER A 290 0.84 5.80 4.51
N LEU A 291 1.49 6.78 3.87
CA LEU A 291 2.45 6.51 2.80
C LEU A 291 3.71 5.81 3.31
N GLY A 292 4.23 6.18 4.49
CA GLY A 292 5.35 5.50 5.12
C GLY A 292 5.03 4.03 5.43
N ALA A 293 3.88 3.78 6.05
CA ALA A 293 3.42 2.43 6.38
C ALA A 293 3.10 1.59 5.14
N LEU A 294 2.44 2.16 4.13
CA LEU A 294 2.11 1.45 2.89
C LEU A 294 3.38 1.01 2.15
N GLN A 295 4.42 1.84 2.10
CA GLN A 295 5.73 1.47 1.54
C GLN A 295 6.36 0.31 2.30
N HIS A 296 6.29 0.31 3.63
CA HIS A 296 6.77 -0.79 4.46
C HIS A 296 5.99 -2.09 4.19
N PHE A 297 4.66 -2.04 4.20
CA PHE A 297 3.82 -3.22 3.98
C PHE A 297 3.97 -3.79 2.56
N ALA A 298 4.09 -2.93 1.56
CA ALA A 298 4.26 -3.35 0.17
C ALA A 298 5.72 -3.68 -0.19
N VAL A 299 6.67 -3.41 0.71
CA VAL A 299 8.12 -3.52 0.50
C VAL A 299 8.53 -2.74 -0.75
N ALA A 300 8.39 -1.41 -0.67
CA ALA A 300 8.76 -0.51 -1.75
C ALA A 300 10.28 -0.48 -1.96
N ALA A 301 10.72 -0.17 -3.18
CA ALA A 301 12.14 -0.06 -3.49
C ALA A 301 12.82 1.05 -2.67
N ASN A 302 14.02 0.73 -2.15
CA ASN A 302 14.84 1.63 -1.33
C ASN A 302 15.62 2.68 -2.13
N SER A 303 15.57 2.64 -3.47
CA SER A 303 16.16 3.67 -4.33
C SER A 303 15.09 4.60 -4.88
N LEU A 304 15.35 5.91 -4.84
CA LEU A 304 14.68 6.84 -5.73
C LEU A 304 15.16 6.49 -7.14
N GLN A 305 14.31 5.91 -7.97
CA GLN A 305 14.60 5.90 -9.40
C GLN A 305 14.67 7.37 -9.82
N LYS A 306 15.87 7.88 -10.13
CA LYS A 306 16.00 9.15 -10.84
C LYS A 306 15.22 8.97 -12.13
N LYS A 307 14.24 9.85 -12.34
CA LYS A 307 13.55 10.02 -13.61
C LYS A 307 14.59 10.58 -14.59
N GLU A 308 15.45 9.72 -15.14
CA GLU A 308 16.02 10.01 -16.45
C GLU A 308 14.82 10.12 -17.39
N VAL A 309 14.69 11.28 -18.02
CA VAL A 309 13.68 11.53 -19.03
C VAL A 309 13.90 10.50 -20.13
N LEU A 310 13.12 9.41 -20.08
CA LEU A 310 13.00 8.47 -21.17
C LEU A 310 12.26 9.20 -22.29
N LEU A 311 13.05 9.83 -23.15
CA LEU A 311 12.64 10.13 -24.50
C LEU A 311 12.22 8.80 -25.14
N SER A 312 10.91 8.69 -25.37
CA SER A 312 10.24 7.84 -26.36
C SER A 312 11.10 6.80 -27.11
N GLY A 313 10.73 5.52 -26.97
CA GLY A 313 10.92 4.50 -28.01
C GLY A 313 11.94 3.40 -27.72
N ASN A 314 11.42 2.19 -27.44
CA ASN A 314 12.03 0.86 -27.55
C ASN A 314 12.91 0.27 -26.41
N SER A 315 12.49 -0.92 -25.97
CA SER A 315 13.29 -2.17 -25.86
C SER A 315 14.27 -2.46 -24.70
N ILE A 316 14.07 -1.96 -23.45
CA ILE A 316 14.89 -2.43 -22.29
C ILE A 316 14.15 -3.11 -21.12
N GLU A 317 12.84 -2.89 -20.97
CA GLU A 317 12.04 -3.58 -19.93
C GLU A 317 11.85 -5.08 -20.22
N SER A 318 11.96 -5.49 -21.49
CA SER A 318 11.84 -6.87 -21.95
C SER A 318 13.05 -7.75 -21.64
N ILE A 319 14.17 -7.19 -21.16
CA ILE A 319 15.36 -7.99 -20.81
C ILE A 319 15.05 -8.88 -19.61
N LYS A 320 15.20 -10.19 -19.77
CA LYS A 320 15.02 -11.19 -18.70
C LYS A 320 16.36 -11.80 -18.31
N ILE A 321 16.51 -12.07 -17.02
CA ILE A 321 17.64 -12.84 -16.48
C ILE A 321 17.10 -14.04 -15.71
N TYR A 322 17.52 -15.25 -16.07
CA TYR A 322 17.01 -16.48 -15.48
C TYR A 322 18.01 -17.65 -15.56
N PRO A 323 17.91 -18.68 -14.71
CA PRO A 323 16.98 -18.80 -13.58
C PRO A 323 17.34 -17.83 -12.44
N ASN A 324 16.38 -17.52 -11.57
CA ASN A 324 16.61 -16.72 -10.37
C ASN A 324 15.76 -17.29 -9.22
N PRO A 325 16.33 -18.04 -8.26
CA PRO A 325 17.77 -18.21 -8.03
C PRO A 325 18.52 -19.02 -9.10
N ALA A 326 19.78 -18.66 -9.34
CA ALA A 326 20.72 -19.39 -10.19
C ALA A 326 21.72 -20.19 -9.37
N LYS A 327 22.14 -21.34 -9.92
CA LYS A 327 23.14 -22.22 -9.34
C LYS A 327 24.46 -22.13 -10.09
N ASP A 328 24.46 -22.59 -11.34
CA ASP A 328 25.68 -22.68 -12.15
C ASP A 328 25.74 -21.65 -13.28
N TYR A 329 24.58 -21.30 -13.86
CA TYR A 329 24.50 -20.40 -14.99
C TYR A 329 23.33 -19.42 -14.88
N LEU A 330 23.52 -18.24 -15.47
CA LEU A 330 22.48 -17.26 -15.77
C LEU A 330 22.35 -17.08 -17.27
N ASN A 331 21.14 -16.96 -17.77
CA ASN A 331 20.83 -16.59 -19.13
C ASN A 331 20.32 -15.15 -19.16
N VAL A 332 20.73 -14.39 -20.17
CA VAL A 332 20.29 -13.03 -20.48
C VAL A 332 19.53 -13.09 -21.80
N GLU A 333 18.21 -12.92 -21.75
CA GLU A 333 17.34 -12.86 -22.93
C GLU A 333 17.11 -11.40 -23.28
N LEU A 334 17.50 -11.03 -24.51
CA LEU A 334 17.47 -9.67 -25.04
C LEU A 334 16.46 -9.59 -26.19
N PRO A 335 15.88 -8.40 -26.45
CA PRO A 335 15.12 -8.13 -27.66
C PRO A 335 15.95 -8.33 -28.95
N GLU A 336 15.29 -8.69 -30.05
CA GLU A 336 15.94 -9.01 -31.34
C GLU A 336 16.79 -7.86 -31.92
N ASP A 337 16.50 -6.61 -31.54
CA ASP A 337 17.21 -5.41 -31.99
C ASP A 337 18.53 -5.15 -31.23
N VAL A 338 18.79 -5.83 -30.11
CA VAL A 338 19.99 -5.63 -29.29
C VAL A 338 21.07 -6.65 -29.64
N LYS A 339 22.09 -6.21 -30.38
CA LYS A 339 23.24 -7.05 -30.75
C LYS A 339 24.45 -6.91 -29.84
N ASP A 340 24.63 -5.73 -29.24
CA ASP A 340 25.77 -5.42 -28.37
C ASP A 340 25.31 -5.04 -26.96
N PHE A 341 25.84 -5.76 -25.97
CA PHE A 341 25.57 -5.52 -24.56
C PHE A 341 26.73 -5.96 -23.65
N ARG A 342 26.78 -5.37 -22.47
CA ARG A 342 27.67 -5.74 -21.38
C ARG A 342 26.85 -6.12 -20.15
N LEU A 343 27.13 -7.28 -19.57
CA LEU A 343 26.62 -7.71 -18.27
C LEU A 343 27.67 -7.47 -17.18
N GLU A 344 27.32 -6.67 -16.20
CA GLU A 344 28.09 -6.45 -14.98
C GLU A 344 27.31 -7.02 -13.78
N ILE A 345 27.90 -7.94 -13.02
CA ILE A 345 27.33 -8.43 -11.76
C ILE A 345 28.14 -7.83 -10.60
N SER A 346 27.45 -7.17 -9.68
CA SER A 346 28.04 -6.63 -8.45
C SER A 346 27.41 -7.28 -7.21
N ASP A 347 28.18 -7.40 -6.14
CA ASP A 347 27.65 -7.78 -4.83
C ASP A 347 26.77 -6.66 -4.22
N ILE A 348 26.11 -6.94 -3.09
CA ILE A 348 25.23 -5.97 -2.41
C ILE A 348 25.93 -4.69 -1.96
N ASN A 349 27.26 -4.70 -1.84
CA ASN A 349 28.07 -3.54 -1.48
C ASN A 349 28.51 -2.75 -2.72
N GLY A 350 28.06 -3.14 -3.91
CA GLY A 350 28.36 -2.47 -5.18
C GLY A 350 29.71 -2.87 -5.79
N ARG A 351 30.44 -3.81 -5.19
CA ARG A 351 31.72 -4.28 -5.75
C ARG A 351 31.43 -5.18 -6.95
N LEU A 352 32.02 -4.85 -8.09
CA LEU A 352 31.93 -5.65 -9.31
C LEU A 352 32.62 -7.00 -9.11
N VAL A 353 31.88 -8.08 -9.33
CA VAL A 353 32.36 -9.46 -9.17
C VAL A 353 32.45 -10.23 -10.49
N LEU A 354 31.71 -9.80 -11.51
CA LEU A 354 31.76 -10.41 -12.85
C LEU A 354 31.43 -9.36 -13.91
N ASN A 355 32.13 -9.41 -15.04
CA ASN A 355 31.91 -8.53 -16.19
C ASN A 355 32.08 -9.31 -17.48
N LYS A 356 31.05 -9.30 -18.34
CA LYS A 356 30.99 -10.05 -19.60
C LYS A 356 30.42 -9.19 -20.71
N GLU A 357 30.94 -9.35 -21.91
CA GLU A 357 30.46 -8.67 -23.11
C GLU A 357 29.85 -9.68 -24.06
N ASN A 358 28.65 -9.42 -24.55
CA ASN A 358 27.95 -10.21 -25.56
C ASN A 358 27.75 -11.70 -25.22
N GLU A 359 27.78 -12.07 -23.93
CA GLU A 359 27.54 -13.45 -23.46
C GLU A 359 26.12 -13.61 -22.92
N ALA A 360 25.24 -14.26 -23.68
CA ALA A 360 23.85 -14.52 -23.29
C ALA A 360 23.72 -15.62 -22.23
N LYS A 361 24.74 -16.46 -22.03
CA LYS A 361 24.78 -17.49 -20.98
C LYS A 361 26.08 -17.37 -20.20
N VAL A 362 25.97 -17.03 -18.94
CA VAL A 362 27.08 -16.64 -18.07
C VAL A 362 27.23 -17.63 -16.93
N ASN A 363 28.44 -18.15 -16.74
CA ASN A 363 28.77 -19.03 -15.62
C ASN A 363 28.86 -18.21 -14.32
N VAL A 364 28.09 -18.63 -13.31
CA VAL A 364 28.06 -18.03 -11.97
C VAL A 364 28.39 -19.04 -10.87
N SER A 365 28.84 -20.25 -11.22
CA SER A 365 29.12 -21.31 -10.27
C SER A 365 30.25 -20.98 -9.28
N GLU A 366 31.10 -20.00 -9.59
CA GLU A 366 32.15 -19.52 -8.69
C GLU A 366 31.64 -18.46 -7.69
N LEU A 367 30.47 -17.87 -7.93
CA LEU A 367 29.89 -16.89 -7.01
C LEU A 367 29.39 -17.59 -5.73
N PRO A 368 29.66 -17.03 -4.54
CA PRO A 368 29.06 -17.49 -3.29
C PRO A 368 27.52 -17.39 -3.30
N ASN A 369 26.87 -18.15 -2.40
CA ASN A 369 25.44 -17.98 -2.18
C ASN A 369 25.16 -16.55 -1.69
N GLY A 370 24.21 -15.86 -2.32
CA GLY A 370 23.95 -14.47 -1.99
C GLY A 370 23.07 -13.74 -2.99
N THR A 371 22.76 -12.49 -2.66
CA THR A 371 22.07 -11.57 -3.56
C THR A 371 23.09 -10.73 -4.32
N TYR A 372 22.86 -10.53 -5.61
CA TYR A 372 23.71 -9.71 -6.48
C TYR A 372 22.84 -8.79 -7.35
N ILE A 373 23.48 -7.77 -7.90
CA ILE A 373 22.88 -6.85 -8.86
C ILE A 373 23.50 -7.09 -10.22
N ALA A 374 22.69 -7.55 -11.18
CA ALA A 374 23.04 -7.67 -12.57
C ALA A 374 22.65 -6.40 -13.32
N THR A 375 23.62 -5.76 -13.96
CA THR A 375 23.47 -4.56 -14.77
C THR A 375 23.77 -4.91 -16.22
N ILE A 376 22.79 -4.75 -17.11
CA ILE A 376 22.97 -4.88 -18.56
C ILE A 376 23.11 -3.48 -19.14
N LYS A 377 24.19 -3.21 -19.87
CA LYS A 377 24.43 -1.95 -20.58
C LYS A 377 24.45 -2.21 -22.08
N THR A 378 23.69 -1.47 -22.84
CA THR A 378 23.82 -1.36 -24.30
C THR A 378 24.43 0.00 -24.62
N LYS A 379 24.61 0.33 -25.91
CA LYS A 379 25.17 1.62 -26.34
C LYS A 379 24.41 2.82 -25.79
N ASP A 380 23.08 2.71 -25.74
CA ASP A 380 22.18 3.85 -25.45
C ASP A 380 21.35 3.65 -24.18
N GLN A 381 21.41 2.47 -23.54
CA GLN A 381 20.49 2.11 -22.47
C GLN A 381 21.12 1.23 -21.37
N LYS A 382 20.47 1.21 -20.20
CA LYS A 382 20.88 0.40 -19.03
C LYS A 382 19.68 -0.28 -18.37
N ALA A 383 19.75 -1.60 -18.17
CA ALA A 383 18.84 -2.39 -17.36
C ALA A 383 19.52 -2.86 -16.08
N VAL A 384 18.77 -2.95 -14.99
CA VAL A 384 19.23 -3.49 -13.71
C VAL A 384 18.27 -4.56 -13.23
N ARG A 385 18.78 -5.69 -12.75
CA ARG A 385 18.02 -6.83 -12.22
C ARG A 385 18.69 -7.34 -10.94
N LYS A 386 17.89 -7.67 -9.93
CA LYS A 386 18.36 -8.43 -8.77
C LYS A 386 18.42 -9.91 -9.15
N ILE A 387 19.53 -10.57 -8.84
CA ILE A 387 19.71 -12.01 -9.02
C ILE A 387 20.12 -12.63 -7.69
N ILE A 388 19.74 -13.89 -7.47
CA ILE A 388 20.06 -14.67 -6.29
C ILE A 388 20.92 -15.84 -6.75
N ILE A 389 22.10 -16.02 -6.17
CA ILE A 389 22.89 -17.24 -6.32
C ILE A 389 22.56 -18.16 -5.15
N GLY A 390 22.05 -19.34 -5.44
CA GLY A 390 21.64 -20.34 -4.45
C GLY A 390 22.04 -21.74 -4.89
N LYS A 391 23.09 -22.29 -4.27
CA LYS A 391 23.64 -23.62 -4.53
C LYS A 391 22.98 -24.72 -3.72
#